data_AF-A0A4Y9Q6V5-F1
#
_entry.id   AF-A0A4Y9Q6V5-F1
#
_cell.length_a   1.000
_cell.length_b   1.000
_cell.length_c   1.000
_cell.angle_alpha   90.00
_cell.angle_beta   90.00
_cell.angle_gamma   90.00
#
_symmetry.space_group_name_H-M   'P 1'
#
loop_
_entity.id
_entity.type
_entity.pdbx_description
1 polymer ?
#
loop_
_entity_poly.entity_id
_entity_poly.type
_entity_poly.pdbx_seq_one_letter_code
_entity_poly.pdbx_strand_id
1 'polypeptide(L)'
;MIAVPSGLPARDARATVAVAFCPSPPLLLPGVEGRAAPETAELRRACAEAVGRMLAARPEVVVVVGGGPAPGVRFGAGDRGDLRGFGVDLEIAFAERVRPGGRNLALAHTIGAWLLDEAGFAGTRVGVGPADLGQLVRDLPGPLGILAMGDGSARRTVKAPGYLDDAAAPFDATVAAALASGDAAALAALDLGEGERLLAAGTRTWQAVGAALTGRAVTAHLLLDAAPFGVGYLVADWTAA
;
A
#
# COMPACT_ATOMS: atom_id res chain seq x y z
N MET A 1 1.76 55.08 -10.52
CA MET A 1 0.88 54.04 -9.96
C MET A 1 1.35 52.72 -10.57
N ILE A 2 2.17 51.97 -9.83
CA ILE A 2 2.83 50.76 -10.33
C ILE A 2 1.84 49.61 -10.22
N ALA A 3 1.44 49.05 -11.35
CA ALA A 3 0.58 47.87 -11.41
C ALA A 3 1.37 46.65 -10.92
N VAL A 4 0.89 46.03 -9.84
CA VAL A 4 1.35 44.72 -9.38
C VAL A 4 0.69 43.68 -10.29
N PRO A 5 1.44 42.81 -10.99
CA PRO A 5 0.83 41.68 -11.67
C PRO A 5 0.47 40.64 -10.61
N SER A 6 -0.80 40.63 -10.22
CA SER A 6 -1.44 39.55 -9.50
C SER A 6 -1.71 38.39 -10.45
N GLY A 7 -1.00 37.30 -10.26
CA GLY A 7 -1.25 36.02 -10.91
C GLY A 7 -0.51 34.92 -10.19
N LEU A 8 -1.14 34.34 -9.15
CA LEU A 8 -0.75 33.00 -8.72
C LEU A 8 -0.99 32.06 -9.92
N PRO A 9 -0.04 31.17 -10.27
CA PRO A 9 -0.29 30.20 -11.32
C PRO A 9 -1.53 29.39 -10.95
N ALA A 10 -2.42 29.20 -11.93
CA ALA A 10 -3.62 28.39 -11.79
C ALA A 10 -3.24 27.01 -11.23
N ARG A 11 -3.78 26.66 -10.06
CA ARG A 11 -3.78 25.28 -9.55
C ARG A 11 -4.74 24.47 -10.41
N ASP A 12 -4.32 24.05 -11.60
CA ASP A 12 -5.22 23.33 -12.51
C ASP A 12 -4.55 22.28 -13.41
N ALA A 13 -3.52 21.63 -12.90
CA ALA A 13 -3.22 20.25 -13.29
C ALA A 13 -3.47 19.40 -12.05
N ARG A 14 -4.43 18.47 -12.11
CA ARG A 14 -4.60 17.47 -11.03
C ARG A 14 -3.25 16.83 -10.80
N ALA A 15 -2.72 16.98 -9.59
CA ALA A 15 -1.38 16.51 -9.30
C ALA A 15 -1.30 15.00 -9.57
N THR A 16 -0.20 14.57 -10.20
CA THR A 16 0.04 13.17 -10.51
C THR A 16 0.03 12.35 -9.23
N VAL A 17 -0.69 11.24 -9.24
CA VAL A 17 -0.68 10.27 -8.14
C VAL A 17 -0.05 8.98 -8.66
N ALA A 18 1.08 8.58 -8.09
CA ALA A 18 1.71 7.30 -8.35
C ALA A 18 1.41 6.35 -7.18
N VAL A 19 0.98 5.13 -7.48
CA VAL A 19 0.60 4.13 -6.48
C VAL A 19 1.44 2.88 -6.66
N ALA A 20 2.00 2.37 -5.57
CA ALA A 20 2.49 0.99 -5.48
C ALA A 20 1.53 0.19 -4.60
N PHE A 21 0.99 -0.90 -5.15
CA PHE A 21 0.20 -1.87 -4.39
C PHE A 21 1.15 -2.99 -3.96
N CYS A 22 1.26 -3.22 -2.66
CA CYS A 22 2.14 -4.24 -2.10
C CYS A 22 1.40 -5.03 -1.00
N PRO A 23 1.60 -6.36 -0.94
CA PRO A 23 1.12 -7.14 0.17
C PRO A 23 1.97 -6.87 1.41
N SER A 24 1.47 -7.29 2.58
CA SER A 24 2.11 -7.07 3.88
C SER A 24 2.40 -8.33 4.70
N PRO A 25 2.69 -9.52 4.11
CA PRO A 25 2.99 -10.67 4.91
C PRO A 25 4.39 -10.47 5.53
N PRO A 26 4.59 -10.81 6.81
CA PRO A 26 5.84 -10.51 7.50
C PRO A 26 7.03 -11.28 6.92
N LEU A 27 6.78 -12.37 6.18
CA LEU A 27 7.76 -13.14 5.39
C LEU A 27 8.44 -12.35 4.27
N LEU A 28 7.95 -11.14 3.95
CA LEU A 28 8.69 -10.23 3.09
C LEU A 28 10.06 -9.91 3.68
N LEU A 29 10.17 -9.84 5.02
CA LEU A 29 11.44 -9.59 5.67
C LEU A 29 12.28 -10.86 5.72
N PRO A 30 13.53 -10.83 5.19
CA PRO A 30 14.42 -11.99 5.24
C PRO A 30 14.65 -12.53 6.65
N GLY A 31 14.68 -11.66 7.66
CA GLY A 31 14.83 -12.05 9.06
C GLY A 31 13.66 -12.85 9.62
N VAL A 32 12.43 -12.59 9.16
CA VAL A 32 11.22 -13.34 9.56
C VAL A 32 11.11 -14.63 8.75
N GLU A 33 11.42 -14.56 7.47
CA GLU A 33 11.40 -15.71 6.59
C GLU A 33 12.36 -16.82 7.06
N GLY A 34 13.51 -16.44 7.59
CA GLY A 34 14.56 -17.34 8.08
C GLY A 34 15.34 -18.03 6.96
N ARG A 35 14.66 -18.62 5.97
CA ARG A 35 15.27 -19.21 4.78
C ARG A 35 14.55 -18.76 3.52
N ALA A 36 15.30 -18.11 2.63
CA ALA A 36 14.82 -17.67 1.33
C ALA A 36 14.17 -18.82 0.53
N ALA A 37 12.92 -18.63 0.13
CA ALA A 37 12.21 -19.42 -0.87
C ALA A 37 12.16 -18.65 -2.21
N PRO A 38 12.08 -19.35 -3.35
CA PRO A 38 11.91 -18.68 -4.66
C PRO A 38 10.68 -17.78 -4.71
N GLU A 39 9.57 -18.20 -4.12
CA GLU A 39 8.28 -17.50 -4.16
C GLU A 39 8.32 -16.17 -3.38
N THR A 40 9.01 -16.14 -2.24
CA THR A 40 9.18 -14.92 -1.43
C THR A 40 10.22 -13.98 -2.04
N ALA A 41 11.26 -14.51 -2.68
CA ALA A 41 12.24 -13.72 -3.42
C ALA A 41 11.60 -13.03 -4.62
N GLU A 42 10.76 -13.76 -5.36
CA GLU A 42 9.96 -13.21 -6.44
C GLU A 42 9.00 -12.13 -5.94
N LEU A 43 8.30 -12.40 -4.85
CA LEU A 43 7.41 -11.43 -4.22
C LEU A 43 8.14 -10.14 -3.80
N ARG A 44 9.28 -10.26 -3.10
CA ARG A 44 10.12 -9.11 -2.73
C ARG A 44 10.55 -8.29 -3.95
N ARG A 45 10.99 -8.96 -5.01
CA ARG A 45 11.41 -8.31 -6.26
C ARG A 45 10.26 -7.54 -6.91
N ALA A 46 9.07 -8.12 -6.96
CA ALA A 46 7.89 -7.45 -7.48
C ALA A 46 7.56 -6.19 -6.65
N CYS A 47 7.57 -6.29 -5.31
CA CYS A 47 7.35 -5.14 -4.43
C CYS A 47 8.38 -4.03 -4.65
N ALA A 48 9.66 -4.39 -4.74
CA ALA A 48 10.73 -3.44 -5.01
C ALA A 48 10.56 -2.74 -6.37
N GLU A 49 10.13 -3.48 -7.41
CA GLU A 49 9.82 -2.90 -8.72
C GLU A 49 8.64 -1.92 -8.65
N ALA A 50 7.52 -2.30 -8.01
CA ALA A 50 6.35 -1.43 -7.84
C ALA A 50 6.71 -0.13 -7.10
N VAL A 51 7.44 -0.25 -5.98
CA VAL A 51 7.88 0.91 -5.20
C VAL A 51 8.84 1.78 -6.00
N GLY A 52 9.79 1.18 -6.73
CA GLY A 52 10.70 1.92 -7.62
C GLY A 52 9.97 2.71 -8.71
N ARG A 53 8.95 2.11 -9.34
CA ARG A 53 8.11 2.78 -10.34
C ARG A 53 7.30 3.92 -9.74
N MET A 54 6.73 3.74 -8.54
CA MET A 54 6.05 4.82 -7.81
C MET A 54 7.01 5.98 -7.53
N LEU A 55 8.22 5.69 -7.05
CA LEU A 55 9.22 6.71 -6.72
C LEU A 55 9.81 7.40 -7.95
N ALA A 56 9.71 6.80 -9.15
CA ALA A 56 10.13 7.44 -10.41
C ALA A 56 9.31 8.70 -10.74
N ALA A 57 8.09 8.83 -10.19
CA ALA A 57 7.31 10.06 -10.25
C ALA A 57 7.89 11.20 -9.39
N ARG A 58 8.95 10.92 -8.61
CA ARG A 58 9.64 11.82 -7.68
C ARG A 58 8.69 12.50 -6.69
N PRO A 59 7.88 11.73 -5.95
CA PRO A 59 7.02 12.31 -4.93
C PRO A 59 7.86 12.86 -3.76
N GLU A 60 7.51 14.05 -3.27
CA GLU A 60 8.10 14.59 -2.03
C GLU A 60 7.47 13.94 -0.79
N VAL A 61 6.23 13.45 -0.93
CA VAL A 61 5.45 12.80 0.11
C VAL A 61 4.98 11.43 -0.36
N VAL A 62 5.22 10.40 0.46
CA VAL A 62 4.60 9.07 0.30
C VAL A 62 3.61 8.83 1.43
N VAL A 63 2.37 8.55 1.06
CA VAL A 63 1.31 8.11 1.99
C VAL A 63 1.32 6.59 2.03
N VAL A 64 1.61 6.02 3.19
CA VAL A 64 1.49 4.57 3.43
C VAL A 64 0.09 4.31 3.98
N VAL A 65 -0.73 3.59 3.23
CA VAL A 65 -2.12 3.30 3.59
C VAL A 65 -2.33 1.81 3.77
N GLY A 66 -2.93 1.42 4.88
CA GLY A 66 -3.15 0.02 5.22
C GLY A 66 -4.09 -0.14 6.42
N GLY A 67 -4.58 -1.36 6.66
CA GLY A 67 -5.41 -1.65 7.83
C GLY A 67 -4.68 -1.50 9.17
N GLY A 68 -5.43 -1.21 10.24
CA GLY A 68 -4.91 -1.13 11.61
C GLY A 68 -5.18 0.21 12.31
N PRO A 69 -4.81 1.37 11.74
CA PRO A 69 -5.09 2.66 12.34
C PRO A 69 -6.59 2.98 12.36
N ALA A 70 -7.07 3.50 13.49
CA ALA A 70 -8.40 4.11 13.56
C ALA A 70 -8.45 5.42 12.74
N PRO A 71 -9.63 5.85 12.27
CA PRO A 71 -9.77 7.12 11.55
C PRO A 71 -9.16 8.30 12.31
N GLY A 72 -8.42 9.16 11.60
CA GLY A 72 -7.73 10.32 12.17
C GLY A 72 -6.39 10.00 12.85
N VAL A 73 -6.03 8.73 13.03
CA VAL A 73 -4.70 8.34 13.52
C VAL A 73 -3.70 8.41 12.38
N ARG A 74 -2.59 9.11 12.62
CA ARG A 74 -1.46 9.22 11.68
C ARG A 74 -0.19 8.68 12.29
N PHE A 75 0.60 7.99 11.47
CA PHE A 75 1.98 7.62 11.80
C PHE A 75 2.98 8.56 11.12
N GLY A 76 4.07 8.84 11.81
CA GLY A 76 5.10 9.78 11.38
C GLY A 76 6.44 9.54 12.09
N ALA A 77 7.23 10.61 12.22
CA ALA A 77 8.57 10.54 12.81
C ALA A 77 8.55 9.99 14.24
N GLY A 78 9.42 9.01 14.52
CA GLY A 78 9.57 8.39 15.83
C GLY A 78 8.61 7.24 16.14
N ASP A 79 7.60 7.00 15.30
CA ASP A 79 6.74 5.81 15.39
C ASP A 79 7.49 4.56 14.92
N ARG A 80 7.11 3.37 15.40
CA ARG A 80 7.85 2.12 15.08
C ARG A 80 6.97 0.88 15.00
N GLY A 81 7.36 -0.05 14.16
CA GLY A 81 6.86 -1.42 14.13
C GLY A 81 7.75 -2.34 14.96
N ASP A 82 7.14 -3.33 15.58
CA ASP A 82 7.83 -4.33 16.42
C ASP A 82 7.55 -5.73 15.85
N LEU A 83 8.62 -6.44 15.51
CA LEU A 83 8.53 -7.78 14.90
C LEU A 83 8.88 -8.91 15.86
N ARG A 84 9.06 -8.63 17.16
CA ARG A 84 9.34 -9.67 18.17
C ARG A 84 8.21 -10.69 18.29
N GLY A 85 6.97 -10.26 18.02
CA GLY A 85 5.82 -11.16 17.92
C GLY A 85 5.91 -12.19 16.79
N PHE A 86 6.80 -11.98 15.81
CA PHE A 86 7.10 -12.89 14.71
C PHE A 86 8.43 -13.64 14.91
N GLY A 87 9.01 -13.59 16.11
CA GLY A 87 10.26 -14.28 16.44
C GLY A 87 11.53 -13.55 15.98
N VAL A 88 11.42 -12.29 15.56
CA VAL A 88 12.56 -11.48 15.12
C VAL A 88 12.76 -10.30 16.08
N ASP A 89 13.95 -10.21 16.69
CA ASP A 89 14.32 -9.08 17.55
C ASP A 89 14.69 -7.85 16.70
N LEU A 90 13.68 -7.27 16.06
CA LEU A 90 13.80 -6.13 15.16
C LEU A 90 12.67 -5.13 15.36
N GLU A 91 13.03 -3.87 15.52
CA GLU A 91 12.14 -2.72 15.43
C GLU A 91 12.43 -1.95 14.14
N ILE A 92 11.37 -1.48 13.47
CA ILE A 92 11.46 -0.71 12.23
C ILE A 92 10.86 0.66 12.49
N ALA A 93 11.65 1.71 12.33
CA ALA A 93 11.13 3.07 12.45
C ALA A 93 10.26 3.40 11.23
N PHE A 94 9.12 4.05 11.43
CA PHE A 94 8.30 4.52 10.32
C PHE A 94 9.01 5.62 9.53
N ALA A 95 9.55 6.59 10.26
CA ALA A 95 10.38 7.68 9.78
C ALA A 95 11.28 8.19 10.90
N GLU A 96 12.49 8.65 10.54
CA GLU A 96 13.54 9.08 11.48
C GLU A 96 13.88 8.02 12.53
N ARG A 97 14.67 8.38 13.55
CA ARG A 97 15.00 7.49 14.66
C ARG A 97 13.81 7.32 15.60
N VAL A 98 13.61 6.10 16.09
CA VAL A 98 12.64 5.78 17.16
C VAL A 98 12.82 6.72 18.36
N ARG A 99 11.70 7.23 18.89
CA ARG A 99 11.69 8.11 20.07
C ARG A 99 10.78 7.54 21.17
N PRO A 100 11.11 7.75 22.46
CA PRO A 100 10.19 7.44 23.56
C PRO A 100 8.83 8.13 23.34
N GLY A 101 7.73 7.39 23.51
CA GLY A 101 6.37 7.89 23.30
C GLY A 101 5.85 7.82 21.86
N GLY A 102 6.64 7.32 20.90
CA GLY A 102 6.16 6.97 19.55
C GLY A 102 5.11 5.86 19.58
N ARG A 103 4.18 5.91 18.62
CA ARG A 103 3.12 4.90 18.45
C ARG A 103 3.69 3.60 17.89
N ASN A 104 3.00 2.50 18.22
CA ASN A 104 3.25 1.21 17.59
C ASN A 104 2.49 1.14 16.26
N LEU A 105 3.21 0.81 15.19
CA LEU A 105 2.66 0.65 13.85
C LEU A 105 1.82 -0.62 13.76
N ALA A 106 0.81 -0.56 12.88
CA ALA A 106 0.23 -1.77 12.34
C ALA A 106 1.23 -2.50 11.44
N LEU A 107 1.04 -3.81 11.22
CA LEU A 107 1.94 -4.60 10.38
C LEU A 107 2.08 -4.02 8.97
N ALA A 108 0.97 -3.63 8.34
CA ALA A 108 0.96 -3.02 7.01
C ALA A 108 1.91 -1.80 6.91
N HIS A 109 1.86 -0.90 7.89
CA HIS A 109 2.75 0.28 7.94
C HIS A 109 4.19 -0.07 8.30
N THR A 110 4.41 -1.12 9.09
CA THR A 110 5.74 -1.64 9.41
C THR A 110 6.44 -2.16 8.15
N ILE A 111 5.75 -3.01 7.37
CA ILE A 111 6.26 -3.52 6.10
C ILE A 111 6.40 -2.40 5.07
N GLY A 112 5.45 -1.46 5.02
CA GLY A 112 5.53 -0.31 4.13
C GLY A 112 6.73 0.60 4.43
N ALA A 113 7.05 0.82 5.71
CA ALA A 113 8.26 1.56 6.10
C ALA A 113 9.53 0.83 5.65
N TRP A 114 9.60 -0.48 5.87
CA TRP A 114 10.73 -1.30 5.42
C TRP A 114 10.91 -1.25 3.90
N LEU A 115 9.85 -1.38 3.10
CA LEU A 115 9.91 -1.28 1.64
C LEU A 115 10.44 0.09 1.17
N LEU A 116 10.07 1.17 1.87
CA LEU A 116 10.56 2.52 1.57
C LEU A 116 12.03 2.71 1.98
N ASP A 117 12.48 2.08 3.07
CA ASP A 117 13.88 2.06 3.47
C ASP A 117 14.74 1.31 2.46
N GLU A 118 14.32 0.12 2.02
CA GLU A 118 14.99 -0.66 0.98
C GLU A 118 15.09 0.10 -0.36
N ALA A 119 14.06 0.89 -0.68
CA ALA A 119 14.05 1.74 -1.86
C ALA A 119 14.84 3.06 -1.70
N GLY A 120 15.40 3.33 -0.51
CA GLY A 120 16.17 4.54 -0.23
C GLY A 120 15.33 5.82 -0.21
N PHE A 121 14.02 5.74 0.05
CA PHE A 121 13.15 6.91 0.06
C PHE A 121 13.41 7.78 1.30
N ALA A 122 13.96 8.97 1.06
CA ALA A 122 14.30 9.95 2.10
C ALA A 122 13.28 11.09 2.25
N GLY A 123 12.18 11.07 1.48
CA GLY A 123 11.13 12.09 1.54
C GLY A 123 10.19 11.92 2.74
N THR A 124 9.14 12.74 2.78
CA THR A 124 8.18 12.72 3.88
C THR A 124 7.29 11.49 3.79
N ARG A 125 7.11 10.78 4.91
CA ARG A 125 6.21 9.61 5.02
C ARG A 125 5.04 9.94 5.91
N VAL A 126 3.83 9.58 5.50
CA VAL A 126 2.61 9.71 6.32
C VAL A 126 1.86 8.39 6.33
N GLY A 127 1.74 7.76 7.50
CA GLY A 127 1.00 6.51 7.64
C GLY A 127 -0.45 6.77 8.04
N VAL A 128 -1.41 6.21 7.32
CA VAL A 128 -2.85 6.40 7.60
C VAL A 128 -3.66 5.11 7.43
N GLY A 129 -4.87 5.10 8.00
CA GLY A 129 -5.89 4.13 7.65
C GLY A 129 -6.63 4.50 6.34
N PRO A 130 -7.37 3.56 5.72
CA PRO A 130 -8.04 3.79 4.45
C PRO A 130 -9.04 4.96 4.45
N ALA A 131 -9.69 5.23 5.58
CA ALA A 131 -10.68 6.30 5.71
C ALA A 131 -10.11 7.71 5.47
N ASP A 132 -8.81 7.92 5.71
CA ASP A 132 -8.17 9.24 5.64
C ASP A 132 -7.49 9.50 4.28
N LEU A 133 -7.35 8.46 3.43
CA LEU A 133 -6.58 8.55 2.19
C LEU A 133 -7.17 9.59 1.22
N GLY A 134 -8.48 9.54 1.00
CA GLY A 134 -9.14 10.41 0.04
C GLY A 134 -8.99 11.90 0.36
N GLN A 135 -8.91 12.25 1.66
CA GLN A 135 -8.61 13.62 2.07
C GLN A 135 -7.16 14.00 1.73
N LEU A 136 -6.18 13.16 2.06
CA LEU A 136 -4.77 13.45 1.77
C LEU A 136 -4.50 13.61 0.27
N VAL A 137 -5.13 12.80 -0.59
CA VAL A 137 -5.00 12.92 -2.04
C VAL A 137 -5.52 14.26 -2.58
N ARG A 138 -6.51 14.88 -1.92
CA ARG A 138 -7.03 16.21 -2.29
C ARG A 138 -6.19 17.34 -1.73
N ASP A 139 -5.69 17.18 -0.50
CA ASP A 139 -5.08 18.27 0.27
C ASP A 139 -3.58 18.44 -0.03
N LEU A 140 -2.88 17.36 -0.40
CA LEU A 140 -1.43 17.40 -0.64
C LEU A 140 -1.10 17.92 -2.05
N PRO A 141 -0.19 18.90 -2.18
CA PRO A 141 0.23 19.44 -3.46
C PRO A 141 1.31 18.58 -4.13
N GLY A 142 1.44 18.72 -5.44
CA GLY A 142 2.53 18.10 -6.20
C GLY A 142 2.40 16.57 -6.38
N PRO A 143 3.37 15.92 -7.04
CA PRO A 143 3.36 14.48 -7.23
C PRO A 143 3.27 13.74 -5.88
N LEU A 144 2.24 12.92 -5.73
CA LEU A 144 1.97 12.16 -4.52
C LEU A 144 2.27 10.68 -4.75
N GLY A 145 3.07 10.08 -3.87
CA GLY A 145 3.23 8.63 -3.81
C GLY A 145 2.22 8.02 -2.85
N ILE A 146 1.57 6.92 -3.23
CA ILE A 146 0.73 6.11 -2.34
C ILE A 146 1.30 4.70 -2.31
N LEU A 147 1.74 4.25 -1.14
CA LEU A 147 2.08 2.86 -0.90
C LEU A 147 0.87 2.17 -0.26
N ALA A 148 0.09 1.48 -1.09
CA ALA A 148 -1.13 0.79 -0.73
C ALA A 148 -0.83 -0.64 -0.26
N MET A 149 -0.95 -0.86 1.05
CA MET A 149 -0.58 -2.10 1.72
C MET A 149 -1.79 -2.99 1.99
N GLY A 150 -1.68 -4.27 1.64
CA GLY A 150 -2.59 -5.31 2.09
C GLY A 150 -2.64 -6.54 1.18
N ASP A 151 -3.09 -7.65 1.76
CA ASP A 151 -3.11 -8.97 1.12
C ASP A 151 -4.48 -9.27 0.50
N GLY A 152 -4.49 -10.16 -0.50
CA GLY A 152 -5.68 -10.85 -0.99
C GLY A 152 -6.21 -11.86 0.01
N SER A 153 -7.16 -12.67 -0.45
CA SER A 153 -7.84 -13.64 0.41
C SER A 153 -6.86 -14.62 1.05
N ALA A 154 -7.07 -14.93 2.33
CA ALA A 154 -6.24 -15.88 3.08
C ALA A 154 -6.87 -17.29 3.12
N ARG A 155 -7.62 -17.64 2.07
CA ARG A 155 -8.46 -18.84 1.97
C ARG A 155 -8.27 -19.62 0.65
N ARG A 156 -7.13 -19.47 -0.03
CA ARG A 156 -6.92 -19.99 -1.40
C ARG A 156 -6.63 -21.49 -1.48
N THR A 157 -6.30 -22.13 -0.35
CA THR A 157 -5.97 -23.57 -0.29
C THR A 157 -6.41 -24.19 1.03
N VAL A 158 -6.44 -25.53 1.11
CA VAL A 158 -6.75 -26.25 2.36
C VAL A 158 -5.74 -25.99 3.48
N LYS A 159 -4.52 -25.56 3.13
CA LYS A 159 -3.45 -25.19 4.08
C LYS A 159 -3.40 -23.69 4.35
N ALA A 160 -4.28 -22.91 3.72
CA ALA A 160 -4.34 -21.48 3.94
C ALA A 160 -4.71 -21.16 5.40
N PRO A 161 -4.29 -20.00 5.94
CA PRO A 161 -4.61 -19.62 7.32
C PRO A 161 -6.10 -19.66 7.66
N GLY A 162 -6.97 -19.30 6.72
CA GLY A 162 -8.42 -19.30 6.88
C GLY A 162 -9.14 -20.55 6.38
N TYR A 163 -8.40 -21.60 6.00
CA TYR A 163 -8.88 -22.78 5.27
C TYR A 163 -9.49 -22.45 3.89
N LEU A 164 -9.64 -23.47 3.03
CA LEU A 164 -10.14 -23.28 1.66
C LEU A 164 -11.57 -22.72 1.66
N ASP A 165 -11.78 -21.70 0.84
CA ASP A 165 -13.10 -21.20 0.45
C ASP A 165 -13.10 -21.00 -1.07
N ASP A 166 -14.07 -21.59 -1.78
CA ASP A 166 -14.07 -21.58 -3.24
C ASP A 166 -14.27 -20.17 -3.84
N ALA A 167 -14.81 -19.22 -3.05
CA ALA A 167 -14.95 -17.84 -3.49
C ALA A 167 -13.65 -17.01 -3.35
N ALA A 168 -12.63 -17.56 -2.68
CA ALA A 168 -11.33 -16.91 -2.53
C ALA A 168 -10.65 -16.62 -3.88
N ALA A 169 -10.66 -17.61 -4.78
CA ALA A 169 -10.02 -17.47 -6.11
C ALA A 169 -10.71 -16.42 -6.99
N PRO A 170 -12.05 -16.45 -7.16
CA PRO A 170 -12.75 -15.45 -7.96
C PRO A 170 -12.66 -14.04 -7.39
N PHE A 171 -12.66 -13.90 -6.06
CA PHE A 171 -12.49 -12.59 -5.42
C PHE A 171 -11.11 -11.99 -5.74
N ASP A 172 -10.03 -12.74 -5.53
CA ASP A 172 -8.67 -12.27 -5.84
C ASP A 172 -8.50 -11.98 -7.34
N ALA A 173 -9.07 -12.82 -8.22
CA ALA A 173 -9.04 -12.60 -9.66
C ALA A 173 -9.76 -11.30 -10.09
N THR A 174 -10.83 -10.92 -9.38
CA THR A 174 -11.53 -9.65 -9.62
C THR A 174 -10.65 -8.46 -9.25
N VAL A 175 -9.93 -8.54 -8.12
CA VAL A 175 -8.95 -7.52 -7.71
C VAL A 175 -7.78 -7.46 -8.71
N ALA A 176 -7.25 -8.63 -9.12
CA ALA A 176 -6.16 -8.72 -10.08
C ALA A 176 -6.52 -8.08 -11.43
N ALA A 177 -7.73 -8.34 -11.93
CA ALA A 177 -8.23 -7.76 -13.17
C ALA A 177 -8.33 -6.23 -13.07
N ALA A 178 -8.87 -5.70 -11.96
CA ALA A 178 -8.96 -4.26 -11.74
C ALA A 178 -7.57 -3.61 -11.65
N LEU A 179 -6.64 -4.23 -10.92
CA LEU A 179 -5.25 -3.77 -10.81
C LEU A 179 -4.53 -3.78 -12.17
N ALA A 180 -4.75 -4.81 -12.99
CA ALA A 180 -4.13 -4.91 -14.32
C ALA A 180 -4.67 -3.89 -15.31
N SER A 181 -5.96 -3.56 -15.25
CA SER A 181 -6.61 -2.63 -16.19
C SER A 181 -6.61 -1.17 -15.73
N GLY A 182 -6.23 -0.89 -14.48
CA GLY A 182 -6.33 0.45 -13.91
C GLY A 182 -7.76 0.86 -13.55
N ASP A 183 -8.65 -0.11 -13.31
CA ASP A 183 -10.06 0.16 -13.04
C ASP A 183 -10.29 0.60 -11.59
N ALA A 184 -10.11 1.90 -11.36
CA ALA A 184 -10.35 2.54 -10.06
C ALA A 184 -11.81 2.37 -9.59
N ALA A 185 -12.78 2.32 -10.50
CA ALA A 185 -14.19 2.17 -10.15
C ALA A 185 -14.49 0.75 -9.65
N ALA A 186 -13.91 -0.27 -10.28
CA ALA A 186 -14.00 -1.65 -9.80
C ALA A 186 -13.38 -1.82 -8.41
N LEU A 187 -12.21 -1.21 -8.16
CA LEU A 187 -11.62 -1.21 -6.81
C LEU A 187 -12.53 -0.49 -5.79
N ALA A 188 -13.09 0.67 -6.15
CA ALA A 188 -14.01 1.42 -5.28
C ALA A 188 -15.31 0.64 -4.96
N ALA A 189 -15.70 -0.30 -5.83
CA ALA A 189 -16.90 -1.11 -5.71
C ALA A 189 -16.68 -2.46 -5.00
N LEU A 190 -15.47 -2.77 -4.51
CA LEU A 190 -15.19 -4.02 -3.81
C LEU A 190 -16.13 -4.23 -2.61
N ASP A 191 -16.66 -5.43 -2.50
CA ASP A 191 -17.50 -5.86 -1.38
C ASP A 191 -16.64 -6.06 -0.13
N LEU A 192 -16.81 -5.17 0.84
CA LEU A 192 -16.08 -5.22 2.11
C LEU A 192 -16.49 -6.42 2.97
N GLY A 193 -17.76 -6.85 2.90
CA GLY A 193 -18.25 -7.99 3.65
C GLY A 193 -17.65 -9.29 3.12
N GLU A 194 -17.59 -9.43 1.80
CA GLU A 194 -16.95 -10.57 1.16
C GLU A 194 -15.44 -10.59 1.41
N GLY A 195 -14.77 -9.45 1.31
CA GLY A 195 -13.35 -9.33 1.66
C GLY A 195 -13.08 -9.74 3.11
N GLU A 196 -13.92 -9.33 4.05
CA GLU A 196 -13.82 -9.72 5.46
C GLU A 196 -14.06 -11.23 5.67
N ARG A 197 -15.08 -11.80 5.01
CA ARG A 197 -15.38 -13.24 5.03
C ARG A 197 -14.20 -14.08 4.53
N LEU A 198 -13.53 -13.59 3.48
CA LEU A 198 -12.38 -14.23 2.83
C LEU A 198 -11.03 -13.88 3.47
N LEU A 199 -11.03 -13.07 4.53
CA LEU A 199 -9.82 -12.59 5.22
C LEU A 199 -8.86 -11.83 4.28
N ALA A 200 -9.39 -11.11 3.30
CA ALA A 200 -8.62 -10.26 2.40
C ALA A 200 -8.30 -8.92 3.08
N ALA A 201 -7.10 -8.83 3.67
CA ALA A 201 -6.67 -7.68 4.46
C ALA A 201 -6.60 -6.37 3.64
N GLY A 202 -6.38 -6.47 2.33
CA GLY A 202 -6.24 -5.33 1.41
C GLY A 202 -7.54 -4.68 0.97
N THR A 203 -8.71 -5.30 1.15
CA THR A 203 -9.96 -4.85 0.52
C THR A 203 -10.31 -3.40 0.82
N ARG A 204 -10.23 -2.97 2.10
CA ARG A 204 -10.52 -1.58 2.49
C ARG A 204 -9.48 -0.60 1.93
N THR A 205 -8.21 -1.01 1.87
CA THR A 205 -7.13 -0.20 1.29
C THR A 205 -7.37 0.02 -0.21
N TRP A 206 -7.66 -1.05 -0.96
CA TRP A 206 -7.90 -0.98 -2.39
C TRP A 206 -9.15 -0.17 -2.73
N GLN A 207 -10.22 -0.33 -1.93
CA GLN A 207 -11.42 0.49 -2.07
C GLN A 207 -11.12 1.98 -1.90
N ALA A 208 -10.34 2.35 -0.88
CA ALA A 208 -9.97 3.75 -0.65
C ALA A 208 -9.11 4.33 -1.78
N VAL A 209 -8.18 3.55 -2.34
CA VAL A 209 -7.38 3.95 -3.50
C VAL A 209 -8.28 4.13 -4.72
N GLY A 210 -9.15 3.16 -5.01
CA GLY A 210 -10.13 3.24 -6.09
C GLY A 210 -10.98 4.51 -5.98
N ALA A 211 -11.59 4.74 -4.81
CA ALA A 211 -12.42 5.92 -4.56
C ALA A 211 -11.65 7.25 -4.71
N ALA A 212 -10.38 7.29 -4.31
CA ALA A 212 -9.54 8.48 -4.45
C ALA A 212 -9.14 8.77 -5.90
N LEU A 213 -9.13 7.75 -6.77
CA LEU A 213 -8.70 7.84 -8.16
C LEU A 213 -9.84 7.70 -9.18
N THR A 214 -11.08 7.50 -8.73
CA THR A 214 -12.27 7.43 -9.60
C THR A 214 -12.33 8.63 -10.56
N GLY A 215 -12.45 8.33 -11.86
CA GLY A 215 -12.54 9.34 -12.92
C GLY A 215 -11.21 9.97 -13.33
N ARG A 216 -10.07 9.45 -12.85
CA ARG A 216 -8.74 9.77 -13.39
C ARG A 216 -8.31 8.76 -14.45
N ALA A 217 -7.48 9.18 -15.39
CA ALA A 217 -6.87 8.26 -16.34
C ALA A 217 -5.72 7.53 -15.65
N VAL A 218 -5.72 6.20 -15.70
CA VAL A 218 -4.74 5.35 -15.02
C VAL A 218 -3.91 4.59 -16.04
N THR A 219 -2.59 4.69 -15.94
CA THR A 219 -1.65 3.71 -16.53
C THR A 219 -1.35 2.67 -15.47
N ALA A 220 -1.54 1.40 -15.77
CA ALA A 220 -1.49 0.32 -14.79
C ALA A 220 -0.63 -0.86 -15.27
N HIS A 221 0.06 -1.50 -14.31
CA HIS A 221 0.75 -2.76 -14.53
C HIS A 221 0.54 -3.69 -13.33
N LEU A 222 0.10 -4.91 -13.59
CA LEU A 222 0.13 -6.00 -12.62
C LEU A 222 1.46 -6.72 -12.74
N LEU A 223 2.26 -6.68 -11.67
CA LEU A 223 3.61 -7.26 -11.63
C LEU A 223 3.61 -8.69 -11.07
N LEU A 224 2.66 -8.99 -10.19
CA LEU A 224 2.50 -10.30 -9.57
C LEU A 224 1.06 -10.55 -9.15
N ASP A 225 0.56 -11.76 -9.40
CA ASP A 225 -0.64 -12.34 -8.81
C ASP A 225 -0.33 -13.81 -8.51
N ALA A 226 -0.15 -14.13 -7.22
CA ALA A 226 0.21 -15.47 -6.77
C ALA A 226 -0.37 -15.76 -5.39
N ALA A 227 -0.55 -17.05 -5.06
CA ALA A 227 -0.99 -17.48 -3.74
C ALA A 227 -0.18 -18.66 -3.16
N PRO A 228 1.16 -18.55 -3.07
CA PRO A 228 2.04 -19.67 -2.76
C PRO A 228 1.81 -20.28 -1.37
N PHE A 229 1.31 -19.47 -0.42
CA PHE A 229 1.01 -19.90 0.96
C PHE A 229 -0.49 -19.96 1.26
N GLY A 230 -1.33 -20.02 0.21
CA GLY A 230 -2.78 -19.98 0.36
C GLY A 230 -3.34 -18.58 0.68
N VAL A 231 -2.50 -17.55 0.60
CA VAL A 231 -2.88 -16.13 0.72
C VAL A 231 -2.62 -15.46 -0.62
N GLY A 232 -3.58 -14.70 -1.14
CA GLY A 232 -3.40 -13.91 -2.36
C GLY A 232 -2.39 -12.78 -2.16
N TYR A 233 -1.37 -12.74 -2.99
CA TYR A 233 -0.39 -11.66 -3.06
C TYR A 233 -0.48 -11.00 -4.42
N LEU A 234 -0.94 -9.75 -4.43
CA LEU A 234 -1.05 -8.94 -5.63
C LEU A 234 -0.09 -7.76 -5.53
N VAL A 235 0.73 -7.56 -6.56
CA VAL A 235 1.67 -6.44 -6.66
C VAL A 235 1.43 -5.71 -7.97
N ALA A 236 1.22 -4.41 -7.89
CA ALA A 236 0.94 -3.58 -9.06
C ALA A 236 1.48 -2.16 -8.89
N ASP A 237 1.62 -1.44 -10.00
CA ASP A 237 1.87 0.00 -10.02
C ASP A 237 0.84 0.72 -10.88
N TRP A 238 0.34 1.85 -10.38
CA TRP A 238 -0.52 2.77 -11.11
C TRP A 238 0.10 4.16 -11.18
N THR A 239 -0.10 4.85 -12.30
CA THR A 239 0.11 6.30 -12.42
C THR A 239 -1.19 6.95 -12.89
N ALA A 240 -1.72 7.87 -12.10
CA ALA A 240 -2.99 8.56 -12.36
C ALA A 240 -2.78 10.06 -12.62
N ALA A 241 -3.35 10.54 -13.72
CA ALA A 241 -3.38 11.96 -14.13
C ALA A 241 -4.83 12.48 -14.18
#